data_AF-A0A5U9VT05-F1
#
_entry.id   AF-A0A5U9VT05-F1
#
_cell.length_a   1.000
_cell.length_b   1.000
_cell.length_c   1.000
_cell.angle_alpha   90.00
_cell.angle_beta   90.00
_cell.angle_gamma   90.00
#
_symmetry.space_group_name_H-M   'P 1'
#
loop_
_entity.id
_entity.type
_entity.pdbx_description
1 polymer ?
#
loop_
_entity_poly.entity_id
_entity_poly.type
_entity_poly.pdbx_seq_one_letter_code
_entity_poly.pdbx_strand_id
1 'polypeptide(L)' 'MERPFRIMEVCGGRACSRYLQIRPRPVAAQNFEFIHGPGCLICVWPMGRIESFVEIFSHPKVIFCT' A
#
# COMPACT_ATOMS: atom_id res chain seq x y z
N MET A 1 -2.55 30.17 11.73
CA MET A 1 -2.14 29.51 10.47
C MET A 1 -1.41 28.23 10.86
N GLU A 2 -2.13 27.20 11.28
CA GLU A 2 -1.52 25.88 11.57
C GLU A 2 -1.92 24.95 10.43
N ARG A 3 -0.94 24.54 9.62
CA ARG A 3 -1.15 23.47 8.65
C ARG A 3 -1.16 22.15 9.42
N PRO A 4 -2.18 21.31 9.26
CA PRO A 4 -2.18 19.99 9.90
C PRO A 4 -1.03 19.14 9.36
N PHE A 5 -0.37 18.41 10.24
CA PHE A 5 0.66 17.44 9.90
C PHE A 5 0.02 16.23 9.24
N ARG A 6 0.53 15.84 8.07
CA ARG A 6 0.00 14.70 7.30
C ARG A 6 0.83 13.46 7.55
N ILE A 7 0.20 12.39 8.01
CA ILE A 7 0.82 11.09 8.27
C ILE A 7 0.27 10.10 7.24
N MET A 8 1.15 9.50 6.45
CA MET A 8 0.76 8.54 5.41
C MET A 8 1.07 7.10 5.83
N GLU A 9 0.08 6.24 5.67
CA GLU A 9 0.25 4.79 5.77
C GLU A 9 0.64 4.18 4.42
N VAL A 10 1.60 3.26 4.42
CA VAL A 10 2.00 2.51 3.22
C VAL A 10 1.93 1.00 3.50
N CYS A 11 0.75 0.54 3.93
CA CYS A 11 0.48 -0.87 4.18
C CYS A 11 -0.91 -1.24 3.65
N GLY A 12 -1.01 -2.24 2.77
CA GLY A 12 -2.28 -2.74 2.22
C GLY A 12 -2.98 -3.76 3.13
N GLY A 13 -2.42 -4.03 4.31
CA GLY A 13 -2.96 -5.00 5.25
C GLY A 13 -4.22 -4.47 5.94
N ARG A 14 -5.31 -5.24 5.88
CA ARG A 14 -6.58 -4.90 6.55
C ARG A 14 -6.42 -4.58 8.04
N ALA A 15 -5.45 -5.21 8.71
CA ALA A 15 -5.16 -4.95 10.13
C ALA A 15 -4.53 -3.58 10.39
N CYS A 16 -3.63 -3.11 9.51
CA CYS A 16 -2.96 -1.81 9.62
C CYS A 16 -3.94 -0.67 9.29
N SER A 17 -4.72 -0.82 8.21
CA SER A 17 -5.80 0.12 7.86
C SER A 17 -6.84 0.21 8.97
N ARG A 18 -7.23 -0.93 9.56
CA ARG A 18 -8.15 -0.97 10.72
C ARG A 18 -7.55 -0.30 11.97
N TYR A 19 -6.25 -0.42 12.21
CA TYR A 19 -5.58 0.26 13.34
C TYR A 19 -5.61 1.79 13.20
N LEU A 20 -5.49 2.32 11.98
CA LEU A 20 -5.62 3.76 11.73
C LEU A 20 -7.06 4.25 11.80
N GLN A 21 -8.03 3.43 11.35
CA GLN A 21 -9.45 3.78 11.40
C GLN A 21 -10.07 3.65 12.81
N ILE A 22 -9.60 2.72 13.64
CA ILE A 22 -10.18 2.42 14.97
C ILE A 22 -9.63 3.32 16.08
N ARG A 23 -8.58 4.11 15.85
CA ARG A 23 -8.08 5.09 16.85
C ARG A 23 -9.21 6.08 17.24
N PRO A 24 -9.69 6.07 18.50
CA PRO A 24 -10.55 7.12 19.01
C PRO A 24 -9.65 8.19 19.64
N ARG A 25 -9.29 9.25 18.92
CA ARG A 25 -8.67 10.43 19.56
C ARG A 25 -9.17 11.73 18.93
N PRO A 26 -10.35 12.23 19.37
CA PRO A 26 -10.74 13.62 19.12
C PRO A 26 -9.68 14.64 19.57
N VAL A 27 -8.76 14.25 20.47
CA VAL A 27 -7.66 15.10 20.99
C VAL A 27 -6.46 15.23 20.02
N ALA A 28 -6.24 14.29 19.10
CA ALA A 28 -5.13 14.36 18.14
C ALA A 28 -5.56 14.84 16.73
N ALA A 29 -6.87 14.83 16.44
CA ALA A 29 -7.41 15.15 15.13
C ALA A 29 -7.36 16.65 14.76
N GLN A 30 -7.09 17.54 15.72
CA GLN A 30 -7.04 18.98 15.44
C GLN A 30 -5.79 19.39 14.63
N ASN A 31 -4.69 18.62 14.75
CA ASN A 31 -3.40 18.95 14.12
C ASN A 31 -2.82 17.85 13.22
N PHE A 32 -3.46 16.68 13.11
CA PHE A 32 -2.95 15.56 12.31
C PHE A 32 -4.01 15.01 11.35
N GLU A 33 -3.63 14.86 10.08
CA GLU A 33 -4.42 14.25 9.00
C GLU A 33 -3.77 12.92 8.60
N PHE A 34 -4.56 11.85 8.56
CA PHE A 34 -4.09 10.52 8.15
C PHE A 34 -4.47 10.24 6.69
N ILE A 35 -3.48 9.82 5.89
CA ILE A 35 -3.64 9.53 4.45
C ILE A 35 -3.31 8.06 4.20
N HIS A 36 -4.12 7.40 3.38
CA HIS A 36 -3.80 6.06 2.89
C HIS A 36 -2.99 6.19 1.60
N GLY A 37 -1.72 5.79 1.68
CA GLY A 37 -0.82 5.70 0.54
C GLY A 37 -0.95 4.36 -0.20
N PRO A 38 -0.11 4.14 -1.22
CA PRO A 38 -0.10 2.92 -2.04
C PRO A 38 0.46 1.72 -1.26
N GLY A 39 -0.32 1.17 -0.34
CA GLY A 39 0.09 0.03 0.49
C GLY A 39 -0.06 -1.34 -0.17
N CYS A 40 -0.77 -1.43 -1.30
CA CYS A 40 -1.03 -2.67 -2.02
C CYS A 40 0.02 -2.87 -3.13
N LEU A 41 0.98 -3.76 -2.91
CA LEU A 41 2.08 -4.00 -3.85
C LEU A 41 1.60 -4.46 -5.23
N ILE A 42 0.55 -5.28 -5.29
CA ILE A 42 -0.03 -5.73 -6.56
C ILE A 42 -0.76 -4.60 -7.31
N CYS A 43 -1.31 -3.63 -6.57
CA CYS A 43 -2.04 -2.51 -7.16
C CYS A 43 -1.12 -1.45 -7.77
N VAL A 44 0.15 -1.37 -7.33
CA VAL A 44 1.16 -0.44 -7.86
C VAL A 44 2.28 -1.13 -8.61
N TRP A 45 2.03 -2.36 -9.04
CA TRP A 45 3.00 -3.14 -9.79
C TRP A 45 3.29 -2.46 -11.15
N PRO A 46 4.57 -2.23 -11.53
CA PRO A 46 4.89 -1.58 -12.79
C PRO A 46 4.56 -2.49 -13.99
N MET A 47 3.95 -1.91 -15.04
CA MET A 47 3.49 -2.65 -16.23
C MET A 47 4.58 -3.53 -16.86
N GLY A 48 5.80 -3.01 -17.04
CA GLY A 48 6.90 -3.75 -17.66
C GLY A 48 7.39 -4.98 -16.87
N ARG A 49 7.02 -5.12 -15.60
CA ARG A 49 7.40 -6.29 -14.80
C ARG A 49 6.50 -7.50 -15.06
N ILE A 50 5.30 -7.28 -15.59
CA ILE A 50 4.45 -8.37 -16.09
C ILE A 50 5.10 -9.02 -17.31
N GLU A 51 5.64 -8.22 -18.22
CA GLU A 51 6.33 -8.69 -19.42
C GLU A 51 7.54 -9.56 -19.06
N SER A 52 8.33 -9.17 -18.06
CA SER A 52 9.45 -9.99 -17.56
C SER A 52 8.99 -11.36 -17.03
N PHE A 53 7.81 -11.45 -16.43
CA PHE A 53 7.28 -12.75 -15.99
C PHE A 53 6.86 -13.62 -17.16
N VAL A 54 6.27 -13.03 -18.21
CA VAL A 54 5.88 -13.76 -19.43
C VAL A 54 7.10 -14.34 -20.13
N GLU A 55 8.20 -13.60 -20.18
CA GLU A 55 9.47 -14.08 -20.73
C GLU A 55 9.99 -15.30 -19.95
N ILE A 56 10.04 -15.22 -18.62
CA ILE A 56 10.47 -16.34 -17.76
C ILE A 56 9.54 -17.55 -17.90
N PHE A 57 8.22 -17.31 -17.93
CA PHE A 57 7.22 -18.36 -18.11
C PHE A 57 7.33 -19.09 -19.46
N SER A 58 7.85 -18.41 -20.49
CA SER A 58 7.99 -18.98 -21.83
C SER A 58 9.13 -20.02 -21.94
N HIS A 59 9.94 -20.18 -20.90
CA HIS A 59 11.05 -21.14 -20.90
C HIS A 59 10.57 -22.58 -20.62
N PRO A 60 11.00 -23.58 -21.42
CA PRO A 60 10.65 -24.97 -21.16
C PRO A 60 11.23 -25.42 -19.82
N LYS A 61 10.42 -26.14 -19.03
CA LYS A 61 10.72 -26.65 -17.66
C LYS A 61 10.66 -25.62 -16.53
N VAL A 62 10.02 -24.47 -16.71
CA VAL A 62 9.69 -23.55 -15.62
C VAL A 62 8.31 -23.85 -15.05
N ILE A 63 8.20 -23.93 -13.73
CA ILE A 63 6.92 -23.90 -13.00
C ILE A 63 6.85 -22.54 -12.30
N PHE A 64 5.84 -21.75 -12.64
CA PHE A 64 5.64 -20.40 -12.13
C PHE A 64 4.58 -20.39 -11.02
N CYS A 65 4.86 -19.69 -9.92
CA CYS A 65 3.93 -19.51 -8.80
C CYS A 65 3.80 -18.01 -8.47
N THR A 66 2.59 -17.60 -8.10
CA THR A 66 2.23 -16.23 -7.68
C THR A 66 1.84 -16.19 -6.21
#